data_AF-A0AAV1ZF74-F1
#
_entry.id   AF-A0AAV1ZF74-F1
#
_cell.length_a   1.000
_cell.length_b   1.000
_cell.length_c   1.000
_cell.angle_alpha   90.00
_cell.angle_beta   90.00
_cell.angle_gamma   90.00
#
_symmetry.space_group_name_H-M   'P 1'
#
loop_
_entity.id
_entity.type
_entity.pdbx_description
1 polymer ?
#
loop_
_entity_poly.entity_id
_entity_poly.type
_entity_poly.pdbx_seq_one_letter_code
_entity_poly.pdbx_strand_id
1 'polypeptide(L)'
;MLYKGRLGWIQYMPLKRSRFGIKTFMLCESKTGYIFSSIVYTGKGTKIDTDFEHLGMSGQVVMSLMKPLLGKGYCLINDNYYTSPQLADILVQQYSTDTYGTVRVIRKELPPDFKKINNKR
;
A
#
# COMPACT_ATOMS: atom_id res chain seq x y z
N MET A 1 -0.59 10.23 12.43
CA MET A 1 -0.41 11.47 13.23
C MET A 1 -1.32 11.41 14.45
N LEU A 2 -0.83 11.68 15.67
CA LEU A 2 -1.67 11.69 16.89
C LEU A 2 -2.75 12.75 16.75
N TYR A 3 -4.00 12.35 16.95
CA TYR A 3 -5.13 13.28 16.95
C TYR A 3 -6.17 12.79 17.95
N LYS A 4 -6.61 13.68 18.85
CA LYS A 4 -7.56 13.38 19.94
C LYS A 4 -8.88 14.17 19.85
N GLY A 5 -9.08 14.94 18.78
CA GLY A 5 -10.31 15.70 18.56
C GLY A 5 -11.47 14.84 18.05
N ARG A 6 -12.62 15.45 17.79
CA ARG A 6 -13.79 14.77 17.21
C ARG A 6 -13.68 14.77 15.68
N LEU A 7 -13.25 13.65 15.12
CA LEU A 7 -13.17 13.46 13.67
C LEU A 7 -13.64 12.04 13.33
N GLY A 8 -14.58 11.92 12.39
CA GLY A 8 -15.31 10.67 12.13
C GLY A 8 -14.47 9.52 11.55
N TRP A 9 -13.26 9.81 11.07
CA TRP A 9 -12.36 8.85 10.42
C TRP A 9 -11.02 8.70 11.14
N ILE A 10 -10.97 9.01 12.43
CA ILE A 10 -9.82 8.67 13.28
C ILE A 10 -9.63 7.16 13.26
N GLN A 11 -8.40 6.72 12.99
CA GLN A 11 -8.07 5.31 13.04
C GLN A 11 -7.39 4.89 14.33
N TYR A 12 -7.87 3.75 14.83
CA TYR A 12 -7.22 2.98 15.86
C TYR A 12 -6.16 2.05 15.25
N MET A 13 -4.91 2.21 15.66
CA MET A 13 -3.74 1.45 15.22
C MET A 13 -2.99 0.94 16.47
N PRO A 14 -3.34 -0.24 17.02
CA PRO A 14 -2.87 -0.69 18.33
C PRO A 14 -1.35 -0.85 18.41
N LEU A 15 -0.72 -1.19 17.29
CA LEU A 15 0.73 -1.42 17.20
C LEU A 15 1.55 -0.12 17.04
N LYS A 16 0.91 1.05 16.96
CA LYS A 16 1.61 2.35 16.86
C LYS A 16 1.65 3.03 18.23
N ARG A 17 2.74 3.77 18.50
CA ARG A 17 2.91 4.56 19.73
C ARG A 17 1.70 5.46 20.00
N SER A 18 1.23 6.15 18.97
CA SER A 18 -0.05 6.83 18.98
C SER A 18 -1.14 5.90 18.46
N ARG A 19 -1.92 5.32 19.38
CA ARG A 19 -2.95 4.35 19.01
C ARG A 19 -4.13 4.96 18.26
N PHE A 20 -4.48 6.22 18.54
CA PHE A 20 -5.55 6.93 17.83
C PHE A 20 -4.95 8.06 17.01
N GLY A 21 -5.35 8.17 15.74
CA GLY A 21 -4.86 9.25 14.92
C GLY A 21 -5.31 9.23 13.48
N ILE A 22 -4.83 10.23 12.74
CA ILE A 22 -5.00 10.33 11.30
C ILE A 22 -4.02 9.37 10.62
N LYS A 23 -4.56 8.49 9.78
CA LYS A 23 -3.79 7.57 8.95
C LYS A 23 -3.56 8.22 7.57
N THR A 24 -2.32 8.17 7.10
CA THR A 24 -1.91 8.73 5.81
C THR A 24 -1.08 7.67 5.07
N PHE A 25 -1.39 7.46 3.80
CA PHE A 25 -0.57 6.72 2.85
C PHE A 25 0.45 7.67 2.25
N MET A 26 1.71 7.28 2.18
CA MET A 26 2.79 8.15 1.71
C MET A 26 3.70 7.37 0.78
N LEU A 27 4.08 8.01 -0.33
CA LEU A 27 5.14 7.57 -1.21
C LEU A 27 6.34 8.49 -0.98
N CYS A 28 7.45 7.87 -0.60
CA CYS A 28 8.66 8.60 -0.24
C CYS A 28 9.84 8.11 -1.05
N GLU A 29 10.79 9.02 -1.32
CA GLU A 29 12.11 8.65 -1.82
C GLU A 29 12.88 7.88 -0.74
N SER A 30 13.47 6.76 -1.11
CA SER A 30 14.10 5.83 -0.17
C SER A 30 15.36 6.40 0.52
N LYS A 31 16.12 7.25 -0.17
CA LYS A 31 17.41 7.75 0.33
C LYS A 31 17.26 8.99 1.23
N THR A 32 16.44 9.94 0.83
CA THR A 32 16.29 11.22 1.54
C THR A 32 15.09 11.25 2.48
N GLY A 33 14.14 10.32 2.30
CA GLY A 33 12.85 10.36 2.99
C GLY A 33 11.89 11.43 2.45
N TYR A 34 12.21 12.08 1.32
CA TYR A 34 11.36 13.09 0.70
C TYR A 34 9.98 12.52 0.38
N ILE A 35 8.91 13.17 0.86
CA ILE A 35 7.54 12.75 0.58
C ILE A 35 7.16 13.28 -0.80
N PHE A 36 7.07 12.37 -1.76
CA PHE A 36 6.69 12.71 -3.13
C PHE A 36 5.18 12.91 -3.26
N SER A 37 4.38 12.01 -2.66
CA SER A 37 2.92 12.07 -2.71
C SER A 37 2.31 11.45 -1.45
N SER A 38 1.10 11.88 -1.09
CA SER A 38 0.38 11.32 0.05
C SER A 38 -1.13 11.34 -0.13
N ILE A 39 -1.81 10.38 0.49
CA ILE A 39 -3.28 10.26 0.53
C ILE A 39 -3.71 10.14 1.99
N VAL A 40 -4.58 11.03 2.45
CA VAL A 40 -5.17 10.95 3.79
C VAL A 40 -6.32 9.95 3.78
N TYR A 41 -6.26 8.95 4.66
CA TYR A 41 -7.32 7.95 4.78
C TYR A 41 -8.50 8.51 5.57
N THR A 42 -9.66 8.62 4.94
CA THR A 42 -10.89 9.17 5.53
C THR A 42 -12.01 8.13 5.64
N GLY A 43 -11.66 6.84 5.62
CA GLY A 43 -12.64 5.75 5.62
C GLY A 43 -13.23 5.52 4.22
N LYS A 44 -14.55 5.39 4.13
CA LYS A 44 -15.26 5.18 2.85
C LYS A 44 -15.13 6.38 1.88
N GLY A 45 -14.92 7.59 2.40
CA GLY A 45 -14.76 8.80 1.60
C GLY A 45 -13.32 9.08 1.15
N THR A 46 -12.43 8.08 1.21
CA THR A 46 -11.03 8.29 0.82
C THR A 46 -10.95 8.54 -0.68
N LYS A 47 -10.45 9.72 -1.07
CA LYS A 47 -10.28 10.08 -2.49
C LYS A 47 -9.05 9.36 -3.03
N ILE A 48 -9.29 8.35 -3.86
CA ILE A 48 -8.29 7.51 -4.53
C ILE A 48 -8.74 7.39 -5.99
N ASP A 49 -7.78 7.17 -6.89
CA ASP A 49 -8.07 6.98 -8.30
C ASP A 49 -8.97 5.74 -8.52
N THR A 50 -10.00 5.90 -9.34
CA THR A 50 -10.98 4.86 -9.67
C THR A 50 -10.50 3.93 -10.77
N ASP A 51 -9.47 4.33 -11.54
CA ASP A 51 -8.95 3.55 -12.68
C ASP A 51 -8.52 2.12 -12.28
N PHE A 52 -8.15 1.92 -11.00
CA PHE A 52 -7.57 0.68 -10.48
C PHE A 52 -8.47 -0.05 -9.49
N GLU A 53 -9.79 0.16 -9.57
CA GLU A 53 -10.72 -0.31 -8.53
C GLU A 53 -10.61 -1.83 -8.26
N HIS A 54 -10.40 -2.59 -9.33
CA HIS A 54 -10.26 -4.06 -9.34
C HIS A 54 -9.11 -4.61 -8.47
N LEU A 55 -8.10 -3.80 -8.13
CA LEU A 55 -6.97 -4.22 -7.27
C LEU A 55 -7.28 -4.14 -5.77
N GLY A 56 -8.47 -3.64 -5.42
CA GLY A 56 -8.87 -3.32 -4.06
C GLY A 56 -8.08 -2.16 -3.46
N MET A 57 -8.46 -1.76 -2.24
CA MET A 57 -7.94 -0.55 -1.59
C MET A 57 -6.41 -0.46 -1.55
N SER A 58 -5.72 -1.56 -1.28
CA SER A 58 -4.26 -1.55 -1.18
C SER A 58 -3.58 -1.27 -2.51
N GLY A 59 -4.05 -1.90 -3.60
CA GLY A 59 -3.49 -1.70 -4.93
C GLY A 59 -3.86 -0.34 -5.50
N GLN A 60 -5.11 0.09 -5.32
CA GLN A 60 -5.57 1.43 -5.73
C GLN A 60 -4.72 2.55 -5.12
N VAL A 61 -4.41 2.46 -3.82
CA VAL A 61 -3.54 3.43 -3.13
C VAL A 61 -2.15 3.46 -3.77
N VAL A 62 -1.56 2.29 -4.03
CA VAL A 62 -0.23 2.22 -4.66
C VAL A 62 -0.24 2.86 -6.04
N MET A 63 -1.18 2.45 -6.89
CA MET A 63 -1.27 2.97 -8.26
C MET A 63 -1.55 4.48 -8.28
N SER A 64 -2.40 4.96 -7.39
CA SER A 64 -2.70 6.40 -7.27
C SER A 64 -1.48 7.22 -6.86
N LEU A 65 -0.68 6.71 -5.92
CA LEU A 65 0.54 7.39 -5.47
C LEU A 65 1.63 7.34 -6.54
N MET A 66 1.75 6.20 -7.24
CA MET A 66 2.80 5.95 -8.22
C MET A 66 2.52 6.49 -9.61
N LYS A 67 1.27 6.83 -9.96
CA LYS A 67 0.83 7.23 -11.31
C LYS A 67 1.82 8.12 -12.08
N PRO A 68 2.39 9.20 -11.51
CA PRO A 68 3.31 10.07 -12.25
C PRO A 68 4.76 9.54 -12.35
N LEU A 69 5.09 8.43 -11.70
CA LEU A 69 6.40 7.79 -11.67
C LEU A 69 6.44 6.45 -12.42
N LEU A 70 5.30 5.93 -12.84
CA LEU A 70 5.20 4.70 -13.62
C LEU A 70 6.00 4.82 -14.92
N GLY A 71 6.75 3.77 -15.27
CA GLY A 71 7.54 3.70 -16.51
C GLY A 71 8.80 4.54 -16.55
N LYS A 72 9.20 5.15 -15.43
CA LYS A 72 10.39 6.03 -15.36
C LYS A 72 11.65 5.35 -14.82
N GLY A 73 11.65 4.02 -14.72
CA GLY A 73 12.81 3.25 -14.22
C GLY A 73 12.97 3.29 -12.69
N TYR A 74 11.92 3.65 -11.95
CA TYR A 74 11.91 3.55 -10.49
C TYR A 74 11.60 2.12 -10.04
N CYS A 75 12.19 1.74 -8.89
CA CYS A 75 11.87 0.51 -8.21
C CYS A 75 11.06 0.82 -6.94
N LEU A 76 9.86 0.25 -6.85
CA LEU A 76 8.93 0.44 -5.75
C LEU A 76 9.17 -0.60 -4.65
N ILE A 77 9.31 -0.13 -3.40
CA ILE A 77 9.46 -1.00 -2.23
C ILE A 77 8.20 -0.90 -1.37
N ASN A 78 7.53 -2.03 -1.17
CA ASN A 78 6.22 -2.08 -0.53
C ASN A 78 6.21 -2.95 0.75
N ASP A 79 5.38 -2.56 1.72
CA ASP A 79 5.01 -3.42 2.86
C ASP A 79 3.98 -4.49 2.44
N ASN A 80 3.86 -5.56 3.24
CA ASN A 80 2.93 -6.67 3.01
C ASN A 80 1.46 -6.27 2.91
N TYR A 81 1.08 -5.09 3.41
CA TYR A 81 -0.28 -4.56 3.26
C TYR A 81 -0.53 -4.04 1.84
N TYR A 82 0.50 -3.68 1.08
CA TYR A 82 0.36 -3.18 -0.29
C TYR A 82 0.67 -4.24 -1.34
N THR A 83 1.58 -5.18 -1.04
CA THR A 83 2.03 -6.20 -2.00
C THR A 83 0.97 -7.28 -2.32
N SER A 84 0.72 -7.52 -3.60
CA SER A 84 -0.02 -8.68 -4.13
C SER A 84 0.51 -9.12 -5.50
N PRO A 85 0.33 -10.40 -5.89
CA PRO A 85 0.75 -10.89 -7.21
C PRO A 85 0.18 -10.06 -8.37
N GLN A 86 -1.14 -9.87 -8.42
CA GLN A 86 -1.80 -9.00 -9.40
C GLN A 86 -1.19 -7.59 -9.54
N LEU A 87 -0.82 -6.97 -8.42
CA LEU A 87 -0.23 -5.62 -8.44
C LEU A 87 1.18 -5.66 -9.03
N ALA A 88 1.96 -6.69 -8.69
CA ALA A 88 3.31 -6.87 -9.23
C ALA A 88 3.27 -7.10 -10.74
N ASP A 89 2.34 -7.93 -11.23
CA ASP A 89 2.16 -8.17 -12.66
C ASP A 89 1.84 -6.88 -13.41
N ILE A 90 0.93 -6.05 -12.89
CA ILE A 90 0.60 -4.76 -13.52
C ILE A 90 1.80 -3.81 -13.53
N LEU A 91 2.48 -3.65 -12.39
CA LEU A 91 3.61 -2.73 -12.29
C LEU A 91 4.75 -3.11 -13.25
N VAL A 92 5.09 -4.40 -13.30
CA VAL A 92 6.21 -4.89 -14.12
C VAL A 92 5.81 -5.00 -15.59
N GLN A 93 4.71 -5.68 -15.89
CA GLN A 93 4.36 -6.03 -17.27
C GLN A 93 3.72 -4.86 -18.03
N GLN A 94 2.90 -4.02 -17.38
CA GLN A 94 2.21 -2.91 -18.05
C GLN A 94 2.97 -1.60 -17.96
N TYR A 95 3.65 -1.36 -16.83
CA TYR A 95 4.27 -0.06 -16.54
C TYR A 95 5.78 -0.09 -16.45
N SER A 96 6.44 -1.22 -16.74
CA SER A 96 7.91 -1.36 -16.66
C SER A 96 8.49 -0.77 -15.37
N THR A 97 7.80 -1.00 -14.26
CA THR A 97 8.14 -0.48 -12.93
C THR A 97 8.40 -1.66 -12.02
N ASP A 98 9.66 -1.81 -11.62
CA ASP A 98 10.05 -2.90 -10.73
C ASP A 98 9.41 -2.73 -9.36
N THR A 99 9.07 -3.84 -8.72
CA THR A 99 8.55 -3.83 -7.35
C THR A 99 9.07 -5.00 -6.55
N TYR A 100 9.36 -4.78 -5.28
CA TYR A 100 9.59 -5.85 -4.32
C TYR A 100 9.07 -5.49 -2.94
N GLY A 101 8.82 -6.52 -2.13
CA GLY A 101 8.25 -6.37 -0.81
C GLY A 101 7.90 -7.71 -0.20
N THR A 102 7.53 -7.69 1.07
CA THR A 102 6.98 -8.89 1.71
C THR A 102 5.53 -9.09 1.28
N VAL A 103 5.04 -10.34 1.29
CA VAL A 103 3.66 -10.67 0.93
C VAL A 103 3.00 -11.44 2.06
N ARG A 104 1.71 -11.18 2.32
CA ARG A 104 0.94 -12.01 3.24
C ARG A 104 0.56 -13.32 2.54
N VAL A 105 0.80 -14.44 3.22
CA VAL A 105 0.50 -15.79 2.69
C VAL A 105 -0.99 -16.00 2.36
N ILE A 106 -1.87 -15.21 2.98
CA ILE A 106 -3.32 -15.23 2.71
C ILE A 106 -3.74 -14.42 1.48
N ARG A 107 -2.81 -13.80 0.75
CA ARG A 107 -3.13 -13.05 -0.48
C ARG A 107 -3.72 -13.99 -1.53
N LYS A 108 -4.64 -13.46 -2.34
CA LYS A 108 -5.14 -14.15 -3.53
C LYS A 108 -3.99 -14.37 -4.51
N GLU A 109 -4.13 -15.39 -5.35
CA GLU A 109 -3.20 -15.75 -6.45
C GLU A 109 -1.82 -16.24 -6.00
N LEU A 110 -1.55 -16.35 -4.70
CA LEU A 110 -0.36 -17.06 -4.23
C LEU A 110 -0.54 -18.58 -4.44
N PRO A 111 0.51 -19.28 -4.91
CA PRO A 111 0.46 -20.73 -5.04
C PRO A 111 0.13 -21.41 -3.69
N PRO A 112 -0.65 -22.51 -3.71
CA PRO A 112 -1.08 -23.20 -2.48
C PRO A 112 0.08 -23.60 -1.56
N ASP A 113 1.26 -23.87 -2.12
CA ASP A 113 2.43 -24.30 -1.37
C ASP A 113 2.98 -23.22 -0.43
N PHE A 114 2.75 -21.94 -0.72
CA PHE A 114 3.10 -20.85 0.20
C PHE A 114 2.32 -20.92 1.52
N LYS A 115 1.11 -21.48 1.52
CA LYS A 115 0.28 -21.62 2.73
C LYS A 115 0.82 -22.65 3.71
N LYS A 116 1.57 -23.65 3.22
CA LYS A 116 2.11 -24.75 4.03
C LYS A 116 3.33 -24.34 4.87
N ILE A 117 3.98 -23.23 4.50
CA ILE A 117 5.22 -22.74 5.15
C ILE A 117 4.94 -22.20 6.57
N ASN A 118 3.69 -21.85 6.90
CA ASN A 118 3.34 -21.15 8.14
C ASN A 118 3.00 -22.03 9.37
N ASN A 119 3.19 -23.35 9.32
CA ASN A 119 2.86 -24.26 10.44
C ASN A 119 3.97 -24.41 11.51
N LYS A 120 4.85 -23.42 11.67
CA LYS A 120 5.79 -23.37 12.80
C LYS A 120 5.94 -21.95 13.32
N ARG A 121 5.03 -21.54 14.20
CA ARG A 121 5.29 -20.54 15.24
C ARG A 121 4.67 -21.02 16.53
#